data_AF-A0A2V9SFZ5-F1
#
_entry.id   AF-A0A2V9SFZ5-F1
#
_cell.length_a   1.000
_cell.length_b   1.000
_cell.length_c   1.000
_cell.angle_alpha   90.00
_cell.angle_beta   90.00
_cell.angle_gamma   90.00
#
_symmetry.space_group_name_H-M   'P 1'
#
loop_
_entity.id
_entity.type
_entity.pdbx_description
1 polymer ?
#
loop_
_entity_poly.entity_id
_entity_poly.type
_entity_poly.pdbx_seq_one_letter_code
_entity_poly.pdbx_strand_id
1 'polypeptide(L)'
;MKLDQGQNLERIIESAVVASWADLVRDPQSGLIHVEYGFAASGTLECLQIWSSITRGHWLLVCDYRMSAFKFHDAGVHFHNGYQSEGLTRILEAVMQHQSAFALPPNLGRQGLLQIATPTEEESRAAAVSVCEAFDDVSSALTEPVLA
;
A
#
# COMPACT_ATOMS: atom_id res chain seq x y z
N MET A 1 -23.36 9.61 -13.66
CA MET A 1 -22.74 8.82 -14.73
C MET A 1 -21.24 9.11 -14.67
N LYS A 2 -20.42 8.06 -14.53
CA LYS A 2 -18.95 8.00 -14.53
C LYS A 2 -18.20 9.15 -13.85
N LEU A 3 -17.83 8.95 -12.59
CA LEU A 3 -16.52 9.39 -12.15
C LEU A 3 -15.56 8.40 -12.80
N ASP A 4 -14.74 8.88 -13.73
CA ASP A 4 -13.49 8.21 -14.08
C ASP A 4 -12.68 8.11 -12.78
N GLN A 5 -12.91 7.04 -12.02
CA GLN A 5 -12.14 6.73 -10.82
C GLN A 5 -10.82 6.17 -11.32
N GLY A 6 -9.91 7.09 -11.69
CA GLY A 6 -8.49 6.81 -11.60
C GLY A 6 -8.23 6.13 -10.25
N GLN A 7 -7.46 5.05 -10.28
CA GLN A 7 -7.20 4.20 -9.12
C GLN A 7 -6.90 5.08 -7.90
N ASN A 8 -7.72 4.97 -6.86
CA ASN A 8 -7.51 5.71 -5.62
C ASN A 8 -6.33 5.09 -4.88
N LEU A 9 -5.43 5.92 -4.37
CA LEU A 9 -4.23 5.45 -3.68
C LEU A 9 -4.54 4.54 -2.47
N GLU A 10 -5.60 4.84 -1.72
CA GLU A 10 -6.03 4.01 -0.59
C GLU A 10 -6.50 2.63 -1.05
N ARG A 11 -7.21 2.57 -2.20
CA ARG A 11 -7.73 1.32 -2.75
C ARG A 11 -6.64 0.43 -3.32
N ILE A 12 -5.59 1.00 -3.93
CA ILE A 12 -4.45 0.20 -4.41
C ILE A 12 -3.61 -0.31 -3.23
N ILE A 13 -3.45 0.50 -2.18
CA ILE A 13 -2.80 0.07 -0.92
C ILE A 13 -3.60 -1.06 -0.26
N GLU A 14 -4.93 -0.93 -0.19
CA GLU A 14 -5.82 -1.98 0.30
C GLU A 14 -5.64 -3.28 -0.49
N SER A 15 -5.66 -3.18 -1.81
CA SER A 15 -5.50 -4.32 -2.71
C SER A 15 -4.12 -4.96 -2.57
N ALA A 16 -3.06 -4.16 -2.38
CA ALA A 16 -1.71 -4.66 -2.13
C ALA A 16 -1.62 -5.51 -0.85
N VAL A 17 -2.25 -5.02 0.22
CA VAL A 17 -2.31 -5.73 1.51
C VAL A 17 -3.12 -7.01 1.39
N VAL A 18 -4.28 -6.96 0.75
CA VAL A 18 -5.15 -8.12 0.54
C VAL A 18 -4.47 -9.17 -0.34
N ALA A 19 -3.77 -8.77 -1.40
CA ALA A 19 -3.01 -9.68 -2.27
C ALA A 19 -1.83 -10.33 -1.53
N SER A 20 -1.25 -9.64 -0.54
CA SER A 20 -0.10 -10.11 0.26
C SER A 20 -0.53 -10.68 1.61
N TRP A 21 -1.82 -10.97 1.81
CA TRP A 21 -2.38 -11.31 3.12
C TRP A 21 -1.70 -12.50 3.80
N ALA A 22 -1.36 -13.53 3.01
CA ALA A 22 -0.71 -14.75 3.49
C ALA A 22 0.68 -14.48 4.12
N ASP A 23 1.37 -13.43 3.69
CA ASP A 23 2.68 -13.04 4.22
C ASP A 23 2.56 -12.13 5.45
N LEU A 24 1.41 -11.45 5.60
CA LEU A 24 1.18 -10.40 6.59
C LEU A 24 0.49 -10.89 7.87
N VAL A 25 -0.18 -12.04 7.80
CA VAL A 25 -0.96 -12.57 8.93
C VAL A 25 -0.47 -13.97 9.28
N ARG A 26 -0.03 -14.13 10.54
CA ARG A 26 0.41 -15.42 11.08
C ARG A 26 -0.73 -16.35 11.48
N ASP A 27 -1.88 -15.78 11.82
CA ASP A 27 -3.10 -16.53 12.15
C ASP A 27 -4.21 -16.18 11.13
N PRO A 28 -4.42 -17.02 10.10
CA PRO A 28 -5.36 -16.72 9.02
C PRO A 28 -6.83 -16.73 9.45
N GLN A 29 -7.18 -17.13 10.68
CA GLN A 29 -8.57 -17.24 11.14
C GLN A 29 -9.15 -15.94 11.70
N SER A 30 -8.31 -14.98 12.12
CA SER A 30 -8.77 -13.72 12.74
C SER A 30 -7.73 -12.61 12.60
N GLY A 31 -7.33 -12.32 11.35
CA GLY A 31 -6.40 -11.25 11.04
C GLY A 31 -7.10 -9.91 10.83
N LEU A 32 -6.58 -8.86 11.44
CA LEU A 32 -6.90 -7.47 11.15
C LEU A 32 -5.60 -6.75 10.82
N ILE A 33 -5.57 -6.04 9.70
CA ILE A 33 -4.42 -5.22 9.31
C ILE A 33 -4.82 -3.75 9.40
N HIS A 34 -3.97 -2.95 10.02
CA HIS A 34 -4.05 -1.50 10.00
C HIS A 34 -2.94 -0.94 9.13
N VAL A 35 -3.30 -0.03 8.24
CA VAL A 35 -2.35 0.75 7.46
C VAL A 35 -2.46 2.20 7.89
N GLU A 36 -1.38 2.72 8.46
CA GLU A 36 -1.23 4.13 8.79
C GLU A 36 -0.39 4.80 7.72
N TYR A 37 -0.77 5.98 7.27
CA TYR A 37 0.00 6.72 6.27
C TYR A 37 -0.01 8.22 6.55
N GLY A 38 1.09 8.88 6.21
CA GLY A 38 1.30 10.31 6.39
C GLY A 38 1.67 10.98 5.07
N PHE A 39 1.25 12.24 4.92
CA PHE A 39 1.56 13.07 3.77
C PHE A 39 2.65 14.09 4.11
N ALA A 40 3.58 14.29 3.19
CA ALA A 40 4.49 15.43 3.19
C ALA A 40 3.72 16.74 2.91
N ALA A 41 4.35 17.88 3.18
CA ALA A 41 3.82 19.20 2.84
C ALA A 41 3.56 19.38 1.32
N SER A 42 4.21 18.58 0.47
CA SER A 42 3.97 18.51 -0.98
C SER A 42 2.64 17.86 -1.35
N GLY A 43 1.96 17.21 -0.42
CA GLY A 43 0.72 16.45 -0.67
C GLY A 43 0.94 15.01 -1.13
N THR A 44 2.19 14.54 -1.21
CA THR A 44 2.52 13.13 -1.50
C THR A 44 2.63 12.32 -0.21
N LEU A 45 2.32 11.03 -0.25
CA LEU A 45 2.63 10.09 0.85
C LEU A 45 4.14 10.10 1.14
N GLU A 46 4.48 10.38 2.39
CA GLU A 46 5.86 10.39 2.90
C GLU A 46 6.21 9.09 3.60
N CYS A 47 5.25 8.55 4.35
CA CYS A 47 5.42 7.33 5.13
C CYS A 47 4.14 6.49 5.11
N LEU A 48 4.34 5.18 5.22
CA LEU A 48 3.29 4.19 5.36
C LEU A 48 3.75 3.12 6.35
N GLN A 49 2.88 2.68 7.24
CA GLN A 49 3.16 1.64 8.25
C GLN A 49 2.04 0.61 8.21
N ILE A 50 2.39 -0.66 8.10
CA ILE A 50 1.45 -1.78 8.08
C ILE A 50 1.60 -2.54 9.40
N TRP A 51 0.49 -2.62 10.12
CA TRP A 51 0.39 -3.29 11.42
C TRP A 51 -0.54 -4.48 11.31
N SER A 52 -0.14 -5.61 11.86
CA SER A 52 -0.96 -6.83 11.91
C SER A 52 -1.40 -7.09 13.34
N SER A 53 -2.69 -7.36 13.53
CA SER A 53 -3.24 -7.74 14.82
C SER A 53 -2.79 -9.14 15.19
N ILE A 54 -2.36 -9.32 16.43
CA ILE A 54 -2.08 -10.63 17.01
C ILE A 54 -3.05 -10.94 18.14
N THR A 55 -2.93 -12.15 18.69
CA THR A 55 -3.75 -12.59 19.82
C THR A 55 -3.75 -11.58 20.96
N ARG A 56 -4.94 -11.41 21.58
CA ARG A 56 -5.20 -10.47 22.70
C ARG A 56 -5.21 -8.99 22.34
N GLY A 57 -5.38 -8.64 21.06
CA GLY A 57 -5.56 -7.25 20.63
C GLY A 57 -4.28 -6.42 20.60
N HIS A 58 -3.11 -7.09 20.60
CA HIS A 58 -1.84 -6.43 20.38
C HIS A 58 -1.59 -6.24 18.88
N TRP A 59 -0.77 -5.25 18.55
CA TRP A 59 -0.38 -4.91 17.19
C TRP A 59 1.11 -5.14 16.99
N LEU A 60 1.49 -5.78 15.90
CA LEU A 60 2.87 -5.90 15.46
C LEU A 60 3.07 -5.12 14.18
N LEU A 61 4.11 -4.27 14.15
CA LEU A 61 4.56 -3.64 12.92
C LEU A 61 5.07 -4.74 11.98
N VAL A 62 4.47 -4.85 10.80
CA VAL A 62 4.89 -5.79 9.77
C VAL A 62 5.96 -5.14 8.91
N CYS A 63 5.65 -3.97 8.36
CA CYS A 63 6.61 -3.18 7.60
C CYS A 63 6.29 -1.69 7.66
N ASP A 64 7.30 -0.86 7.43
CA ASP A 64 7.13 0.54 7.09
C ASP A 64 7.77 0.87 5.73
N TYR A 65 7.15 1.78 5.00
CA TYR A 65 7.69 2.39 3.81
C TYR A 65 8.00 3.85 4.09
N ARG A 66 9.15 4.34 3.64
CA ARG A 66 9.48 5.76 3.65
C ARG A 66 9.97 6.24 2.29
N MET A 67 9.44 7.37 1.83
CA MET A 67 9.86 8.02 0.59
C MET A 67 11.26 8.61 0.68
N SER A 68 11.61 9.20 1.82
CA SER A 68 12.89 9.88 2.02
C SER A 68 13.74 9.15 3.05
N ALA A 69 15.01 8.93 2.71
CA ALA A 69 16.00 8.47 3.67
C ALA A 69 16.24 9.60 4.70
N PHE A 70 16.16 9.25 5.99
CA PHE A 70 16.69 10.11 7.05
C PHE A 70 18.01 9.53 7.52
N LYS A 71 18.84 10.33 8.20
CA LYS A 71 20.25 10.07 8.55
C LYS A 71 20.63 8.65 9.07
N PHE A 72 19.67 7.82 9.47
CA PHE A 72 19.85 6.46 9.98
C PHE A 72 18.89 5.41 9.38
N HIS A 73 18.04 5.79 8.42
CA HIS A 73 17.03 4.94 7.80
C HIS A 73 17.04 5.15 6.30
N ASP A 74 17.26 4.07 5.55
CA ASP A 74 17.19 4.10 4.09
C ASP A 74 15.75 4.38 3.63
N ALA A 75 15.61 4.85 2.39
CA ALA A 75 14.29 4.96 1.76
C ALA A 75 13.82 3.56 1.32
N GLY A 76 12.51 3.36 1.23
CA GLY A 76 11.89 2.11 0.77
C GLY A 76 11.24 1.29 1.89
N VAL A 77 10.99 0.02 1.58
CA VAL A 77 10.26 -0.94 2.43
C VAL A 77 11.21 -1.56 3.46
N HIS A 78 10.82 -1.52 4.72
CA HIS A 78 11.53 -2.14 5.83
C HIS A 78 10.58 -3.08 6.56
N PHE A 79 10.90 -4.38 6.59
CA PHE A 79 10.14 -5.34 7.38
C PHE A 79 10.68 -5.46 8.80
N HIS A 80 9.77 -5.73 9.73
CA HIS A 80 10.04 -5.88 11.15
C HIS A 80 9.55 -7.23 11.65
N ASN A 81 9.93 -7.60 12.87
CA ASN A 81 9.40 -8.77 13.58
C ASN A 81 9.55 -10.11 12.84
N GLY A 82 10.47 -10.22 11.88
CA GLY A 82 10.69 -11.41 11.06
C GLY A 82 9.66 -11.62 9.94
N TYR A 83 8.86 -10.60 9.62
CA TYR A 83 8.04 -10.61 8.40
C TYR A 83 8.90 -10.37 7.16
N GLN A 84 8.42 -10.84 6.02
CA GLN A 84 9.00 -10.59 4.71
C GLN A 84 7.92 -10.84 3.66
N SER A 85 7.83 -10.01 2.63
CA SER A 85 6.98 -10.24 1.47
C SER A 85 7.58 -9.54 0.25
N GLU A 86 8.10 -10.33 -0.68
CA GLU A 86 8.66 -9.80 -1.92
C GLU A 86 7.58 -9.16 -2.80
N GLY A 87 6.38 -9.77 -2.80
CA GLY A 87 5.22 -9.23 -3.51
C GLY A 87 4.86 -7.85 -3.00
N LEU A 88 4.66 -7.71 -1.69
CA LEU A 88 4.32 -6.42 -1.09
C LEU A 88 5.40 -5.37 -1.30
N THR A 89 6.69 -5.75 -1.23
CA THR A 89 7.77 -4.80 -1.49
C THR A 89 7.66 -4.17 -2.86
N ARG A 90 7.53 -5.00 -3.90
CA ARG A 90 7.43 -4.53 -5.28
C ARG A 90 6.20 -3.64 -5.48
N ILE A 91 5.07 -4.04 -4.90
CA ILE A 91 3.81 -3.27 -4.98
C ILE A 91 3.96 -1.90 -4.32
N LEU A 92 4.46 -1.85 -3.10
CA LEU A 92 4.63 -0.59 -2.38
C LEU A 92 5.65 0.31 -3.05
N GLU A 93 6.77 -0.22 -3.55
CA GLU A 93 7.77 0.57 -4.30
C GLU A 93 7.16 1.23 -5.53
N ALA A 94 6.43 0.48 -6.36
CA ALA A 94 5.81 1.03 -7.55
C ALA A 94 4.73 2.08 -7.22
N VAL A 95 3.84 1.77 -6.28
CA VAL A 95 2.76 2.68 -5.86
C VAL A 95 3.36 3.98 -5.30
N MET A 96 4.40 3.87 -4.46
CA MET A 96 5.02 5.01 -3.81
C MET A 96 5.88 5.84 -4.76
N GLN A 97 6.51 5.25 -5.78
CA GLN A 97 7.27 5.97 -6.80
C GLN A 97 6.36 6.65 -7.83
N HIS A 98 5.17 6.12 -8.08
CA HIS A 98 4.25 6.59 -9.10
C HIS A 98 2.95 7.18 -8.53
N GLN A 99 3.02 7.83 -7.36
CA GLN A 99 1.84 8.39 -6.68
C GLN A 99 1.04 9.39 -7.53
N SER A 100 1.67 10.08 -8.48
CA SER A 100 0.99 11.01 -9.40
C SER A 100 0.03 10.33 -10.38
N ALA A 101 0.15 9.00 -10.56
CA ALA A 101 -0.79 8.21 -11.36
C ALA A 101 -2.10 7.91 -10.60
N PHE A 102 -2.11 8.12 -9.28
CA PHE A 102 -3.24 7.79 -8.42
C PHE A 102 -3.95 9.03 -7.92
N ALA A 103 -5.27 8.92 -7.71
CA ALA A 103 -6.02 9.96 -7.04
C ALA A 103 -5.68 9.94 -5.54
N LEU A 104 -5.03 11.01 -5.08
CA LEU A 104 -4.73 11.23 -3.66
C LEU A 104 -6.01 11.61 -2.89
N PRO A 105 -6.17 11.16 -1.64
CA PRO A 105 -7.32 11.55 -0.83
C PRO A 105 -7.31 13.07 -0.56
N PRO A 106 -8.49 13.71 -0.45
CA PRO A 106 -8.62 15.16 -0.30
C PRO A 106 -8.08 15.69 1.04
N ASN A 107 -7.76 14.82 2.00
CA ASN A 107 -7.29 15.16 3.34
C ASN A 107 -5.76 15.30 3.42
N LEU A 108 -5.17 15.96 2.43
CA LEU A 108 -3.72 16.21 2.37
C LEU A 108 -3.22 16.89 3.66
N GLY A 109 -2.23 16.29 4.31
CA GLY A 109 -1.62 16.79 5.55
C GLY A 109 -2.18 16.22 6.87
N ARG A 110 -3.13 15.29 6.82
CA ARG A 110 -3.55 14.49 8.00
C ARG A 110 -3.04 13.06 7.88
N GLN A 111 -2.76 12.43 9.03
CA GLN A 111 -2.52 10.99 9.06
C GLN A 111 -3.81 10.27 8.70
N GLY A 112 -3.72 9.36 7.73
CA GLY A 112 -4.79 8.47 7.34
C GLY A 112 -4.64 7.10 7.98
N LEU A 113 -5.77 6.41 8.15
CA LEU A 113 -5.85 5.07 8.70
C LEU A 113 -6.80 4.24 7.84
N LEU A 114 -6.31 3.10 7.37
CA LEU A 114 -7.10 2.09 6.70
C LEU A 114 -7.11 0.81 7.55
N GLN A 115 -8.28 0.22 7.74
CA GLN A 115 -8.45 -1.00 8.51
C GLN A 115 -9.02 -2.09 7.59
N ILE A 116 -8.29 -3.19 7.47
CA ILE A 116 -8.55 -4.27 6.52
C ILE A 116 -8.80 -5.55 7.31
N ALA A 117 -10.01 -6.09 7.21
CA ALA A 117 -10.37 -7.36 7.82
C ALA A 117 -9.88 -8.55 6.99
N THR A 118 -9.99 -9.76 7.55
CA THR A 118 -9.62 -10.99 6.85
C THR A 118 -10.38 -11.10 5.53
N PRO A 119 -9.67 -11.08 4.38
CA PRO A 119 -10.30 -11.11 3.07
C PRO A 119 -10.76 -12.53 2.75
N THR A 120 -11.80 -12.63 1.94
CA THR A 120 -12.22 -13.87 1.30
C THR A 120 -11.25 -14.25 0.17
N GLU A 121 -11.30 -15.50 -0.27
CA GLU A 121 -10.50 -15.97 -1.41
C GLU A 121 -10.83 -15.19 -2.70
N GLU A 122 -12.10 -14.82 -2.88
CA GLU A 122 -12.54 -14.01 -4.02
C GLU A 122 -11.94 -12.60 -3.99
N GLU A 123 -11.99 -11.94 -2.83
CA GLU A 123 -11.39 -10.61 -2.64
C GLU A 123 -9.88 -10.65 -2.82
N SER A 124 -9.22 -11.71 -2.37
CA SER A 124 -7.79 -11.92 -2.56
C SER A 124 -7.42 -12.01 -4.04
N ARG A 125 -8.21 -12.76 -4.82
CA ARG A 125 -8.01 -12.87 -6.27
C ARG A 125 -8.32 -11.56 -6.99
N ALA A 126 -9.40 -10.87 -6.63
CA ALA A 126 -9.77 -9.59 -7.23
C ALA A 126 -8.73 -8.51 -6.93
N ALA A 127 -8.18 -8.49 -5.72
CA ALA A 127 -7.11 -7.57 -5.32
C ALA A 127 -5.82 -7.82 -6.11
N ALA A 128 -5.44 -9.08 -6.31
CA ALA A 128 -4.28 -9.43 -7.13
C ALA A 128 -4.44 -8.94 -8.58
N VAL A 129 -5.63 -9.08 -9.17
CA VAL A 129 -5.94 -8.54 -10.50
C VAL A 129 -5.86 -7.01 -10.50
N SER A 130 -6.48 -6.35 -9.52
CA SER A 130 -6.47 -4.88 -9.41
C SER A 130 -5.05 -4.31 -9.26
N VAL A 131 -4.17 -5.02 -8.55
CA VAL A 131 -2.75 -4.66 -8.44
C VAL A 131 -2.07 -4.79 -9.79
N CYS A 132 -2.22 -5.92 -10.48
CA CYS A 132 -1.63 -6.12 -11.81
C CYS A 132 -2.10 -5.05 -12.81
N GLU A 133 -3.39 -4.72 -12.84
CA GLU A 133 -3.93 -3.68 -13.71
C GLU A 133 -3.32 -2.30 -13.41
N ALA A 134 -3.19 -1.93 -12.13
CA ALA A 134 -2.55 -0.68 -11.74
C ALA A 134 -1.08 -0.62 -12.16
N PHE A 135 -0.37 -1.76 -12.12
CA PHE A 135 1.00 -1.86 -12.61
C PHE A 135 1.10 -1.69 -14.13
N ASP A 136 0.20 -2.32 -14.87
CA ASP A 136 0.14 -2.20 -16.33
C ASP A 136 -0.18 -0.75 -16.75
N ASP A 137 -1.07 -0.08 -16.02
CA ASP A 137 -1.40 1.33 -16.23
C ASP A 137 -0.21 2.25 -15.93
N VAL A 138 0.51 2.03 -14.81
CA VAL A 138 1.73 2.78 -14.48
C VAL A 138 2.82 2.56 -15.53
N SER A 139 3.02 1.31 -15.98
CA SER A 139 3.97 0.99 -17.05
C SER A 139 3.58 1.64 -18.38
N SER A 140 2.28 1.66 -18.70
CA SER A 140 1.77 2.27 -19.93
C SER A 140 1.90 3.80 -19.90
N ALA A 141 1.62 4.44 -18.76
CA ALA A 141 1.79 5.88 -18.56
C ALA A 141 3.26 6.33 -18.68
N LEU A 142 4.22 5.46 -18.33
CA LEU A 142 5.65 5.70 -18.56
C LEU A 142 6.07 5.57 -20.03
N THR A 143 5.24 4.93 -20.87
CA THR A 143 5.55 4.66 -22.28
C THR A 143 4.94 5.69 -23.23
N GLU A 144 4.07 6.60 -22.77
CA GLU A 144 3.63 7.73 -23.60
C GLU A 144 4.79 8.71 -23.84
N PRO A 145 5.29 8.84 -25.08
CA PRO A 145 6.29 9.82 -25.39
C PRO A 145 5.61 11.19 -25.33
N VAL A 146 6.19 12.11 -24.55
CA VAL A 146 5.91 13.54 -24.67
C VAL A 146 6.20 13.94 -26.12
N LEU A 147 5.14 13.97 -26.93
CA LEU A 147 5.18 14.60 -28.25
C LEU A 147 5.13 16.11 -28.00
N ALA A 148 6.27 16.72 -28.33
CA ALA A 148 6.56 18.15 -28.32
C ALA A 148 5.62 18.97 -29.21
#